data_AF-A0A352BC58-F1
#
_entry.id   AF-A0A352BC58-F1
#
_cell.length_a   1.000
_cell.length_b   1.000
_cell.length_c   1.000
_cell.angle_alpha   90.00
_cell.angle_beta   90.00
_cell.angle_gamma   90.00
#
_symmetry.space_group_name_H-M   'P 1'
#
loop_
_entity.id
_entity.type
_entity.pdbx_description
1 polymer ?
#
loop_
_entity_poly.entity_id
_entity_poly.type
_entity_poly.pdbx_seq_one_letter_code
_entity_poly.pdbx_strand_id
1 'polypeptide(L)'
;MPTTISCSRSDEMESYGALLKKAREDQELSIEDVEAKTTITRQYIEGLESEKNDAFPGEPYMIGFLKLYADFLGLNSEDLLKLYNAKKIQESPIPVELLQKKKPKFLVPLIVTLSILLLAGVGVYLYFFVFKIPQKKVEIAKLAAETKKIHQYEFSGTTETHRMYKGDQILIPAQEGEGNVVLTVKDTLAALTIQTPAGDQRIDLGEERALDIDGDSTTDVILYLSDIDMNDENRGAQVRMLLQDESAISLSPITAASDTPEQSATPTPAPQTGNPRQKVIHESNRPYPFTLTISFRNTCLLRYRVDNKEKIENHYTANSSYIPLTAQNGIRLWVSNENAIRLQVTADTRNIDLDIGPDGHVQVEDIKWVQGSDGKYRIVVEEVD
;
A
#
# COMPACT_ATOMS: atom_id res chain seq x y z
N MET A 1 72.68 25.59 -23.96
CA MET A 1 72.54 24.83 -22.71
C MET A 1 71.99 25.80 -21.67
N PRO A 2 70.77 25.59 -21.16
CA PRO A 2 70.03 26.61 -20.42
C PRO A 2 70.46 26.69 -18.95
N THR A 3 70.44 27.92 -18.44
CA THR A 3 70.63 28.33 -17.05
C THR A 3 69.63 27.63 -16.13
N THR A 4 70.12 26.84 -15.17
CA THR A 4 69.29 26.28 -14.09
C THR A 4 68.99 27.37 -13.06
N ILE A 5 67.74 27.83 -13.04
CA ILE A 5 67.19 28.64 -11.96
C ILE A 5 67.05 27.74 -10.73
N SER A 6 67.88 28.00 -9.72
CA SER A 6 67.74 27.43 -8.38
C SER A 6 66.51 28.02 -7.73
N CYS A 7 65.39 27.28 -7.76
CA CYS A 7 64.24 27.58 -6.93
C CYS A 7 64.57 27.13 -5.50
N SER A 8 64.96 28.07 -4.64
CA SER A 8 65.06 27.87 -3.20
C SER A 8 63.66 27.55 -2.66
N ARG A 9 63.43 26.27 -2.36
CA ARG A 9 62.23 25.80 -1.68
C ARG A 9 62.29 26.27 -0.23
N SER A 10 61.66 27.40 0.06
CA SER A 10 61.45 27.92 1.42
C SER A 10 59.97 28.24 1.64
N ASP A 11 59.10 27.29 1.30
CA ASP A 11 57.72 27.24 1.79
C ASP A 11 57.58 25.94 2.58
N GLU A 12 58.28 25.87 3.72
CA GLU A 12 57.74 25.11 4.84
C GLU A 12 56.53 25.95 5.30
N MET A 13 55.33 25.35 5.37
CA MET A 13 54.20 26.03 6.01
C MET A 13 54.63 26.39 7.43
N GLU A 14 54.90 27.68 7.69
CA GLU A 14 55.33 28.17 8.99
C GLU A 14 54.24 27.79 10.02
N SER A 15 54.58 26.96 11.02
CA SER A 15 53.57 26.50 11.99
C SER A 15 53.01 27.67 12.79
N TYR A 16 51.77 27.53 13.28
CA TYR A 16 51.14 28.58 14.08
C TYR A 16 51.93 28.89 15.37
N GLY A 17 52.56 27.88 15.99
CA GLY A 17 53.39 28.06 17.18
C GLY A 17 54.67 28.86 16.90
N ALA A 18 55.30 28.63 15.74
CA ALA A 18 56.47 29.39 15.30
C ALA A 18 56.13 30.86 15.02
N LEU A 19 54.98 31.11 14.40
CA LEU A 19 54.47 32.45 14.13
C LEU A 19 54.20 33.24 15.43
N LEU A 20 53.57 32.61 16.41
CA LEU A 20 53.33 33.21 17.72
C LEU A 20 54.63 33.57 18.43
N LYS A 21 55.58 32.63 18.46
CA LYS A 21 56.88 32.82 19.09
C LYS A 21 57.65 33.98 18.45
N LYS A 22 57.69 34.02 17.13
CA LYS A 22 58.35 35.06 16.35
C LYS A 22 57.72 36.43 16.60
N ALA A 23 56.40 36.53 16.55
CA ALA A 23 55.69 37.78 16.83
C ALA A 23 55.91 38.29 18.27
N ARG A 24 56.04 37.38 19.25
CA ARG A 24 56.41 37.75 20.63
C ARG A 24 57.85 38.28 20.69
N GLU A 25 58.79 37.58 20.07
CA GLU A 25 60.21 37.94 20.06
C GLU A 25 60.47 39.25 19.29
N ASP A 26 59.74 39.50 18.19
CA ASP A 26 59.79 40.74 17.41
C ASP A 26 59.30 41.95 18.21
N GLN A 27 58.45 41.74 19.22
CA GLN A 27 58.00 42.75 20.17
C GLN A 27 58.85 42.82 21.45
N GLU A 28 59.96 42.06 21.51
CA GLU A 28 60.87 41.96 22.66
C GLU A 28 60.17 41.56 23.97
N LEU A 29 59.06 40.81 23.89
CA LEU A 29 58.28 40.39 25.05
C LEU A 29 58.79 39.07 25.64
N SER A 30 58.98 39.02 26.96
CA SER A 30 59.20 37.76 27.67
C SER A 30 57.88 37.00 27.87
N ILE A 31 57.96 35.69 28.15
CA ILE A 31 56.75 34.90 28.42
C ILE A 31 56.05 35.42 29.69
N GLU A 32 56.83 35.90 30.66
CA GLU A 32 56.35 36.54 31.88
C GLU A 32 55.55 37.81 31.59
N ASP A 33 56.00 38.63 30.62
CA ASP A 33 55.28 39.84 30.21
C ASP A 33 53.94 39.51 29.54
N VAL A 34 53.90 38.44 28.75
CA VAL A 34 52.66 37.96 28.11
C VAL A 34 51.71 37.40 29.17
N GLU A 35 52.22 36.61 30.12
CA GLU A 35 51.42 36.04 31.22
C GLU A 35 50.79 37.15 32.07
N ALA A 36 51.57 38.19 32.42
CA ALA A 36 51.08 39.33 33.21
C ALA A 36 49.99 40.13 32.48
N LYS A 37 50.05 40.26 31.15
CA LYS A 37 49.11 41.07 30.36
C LYS A 37 47.88 40.30 29.88
N THR A 38 48.02 39.02 29.57
CA THR A 38 46.94 38.18 29.00
C THR A 38 46.26 37.31 30.06
N THR A 39 46.83 37.18 31.26
CA THR A 39 46.37 36.24 32.31
C THR A 39 46.47 34.76 31.87
N ILE A 40 47.11 34.47 30.73
CA ILE A 40 47.38 33.10 30.28
C ILE A 40 48.62 32.61 31.02
N THR A 41 48.51 31.49 31.75
CA THR A 41 49.64 30.91 32.50
C THR A 41 50.79 30.52 31.57
N ARG A 42 52.05 30.69 32.03
CA ARG A 42 53.29 30.32 31.28
C ARG A 42 53.18 28.98 30.55
N GLN A 43 52.69 27.94 31.24
CA GLN A 43 52.54 26.59 30.69
C GLN A 43 51.71 26.55 29.40
N TYR A 44 50.66 27.36 29.30
CA TYR A 44 49.79 27.40 28.13
C TYR A 44 50.40 28.23 26.99
N ILE A 45 51.13 29.31 27.30
CA ILE A 45 51.86 30.11 26.30
C ILE A 45 52.95 29.24 25.64
N GLU A 46 53.73 28.53 26.45
CA GLU A 46 54.72 27.56 25.96
C GLU A 46 54.05 26.41 25.19
N GLY A 47 52.88 25.97 25.64
CA GLY A 47 52.06 24.96 24.96
C GLY A 47 51.61 25.42 23.57
N LEU A 48 51.24 26.69 23.40
CA LEU A 48 50.88 27.27 22.10
C LEU A 48 52.10 27.43 21.20
N GLU A 49 53.23 27.95 21.70
CA GLU A 49 54.46 28.16 20.91
C GLU A 49 55.12 26.84 20.49
N SER A 50 55.02 25.80 21.33
CA SER A 50 55.53 24.46 21.03
C SER A 50 54.49 23.52 20.40
N GLU A 51 53.28 24.03 20.17
CA GLU A 51 52.13 23.32 19.58
C GLU A 51 51.80 21.97 20.25
N LYS A 52 51.93 21.93 21.58
CA LYS A 52 51.66 20.75 22.42
C LYS A 52 50.21 20.79 22.92
N ASN A 53 49.33 20.10 22.20
CA ASN A 53 47.90 20.02 22.55
C ASN A 53 47.64 19.39 23.93
N ASP A 54 48.53 18.50 24.40
CA ASP A 54 48.41 17.82 25.70
C ASP A 54 48.61 18.75 26.91
N ALA A 55 49.16 19.96 26.68
CA ALA A 55 49.36 20.93 27.74
C ALA A 55 48.02 21.56 28.22
N PHE A 56 46.94 21.43 27.45
CA PHE A 56 45.66 22.08 27.71
C PHE A 56 44.65 21.10 28.32
N PRO A 57 43.80 21.54 29.27
CA PRO A 57 42.72 20.71 29.84
C PRO A 57 41.67 20.25 28.82
N GLY A 58 41.60 20.93 27.67
CA GLY A 58 40.73 20.56 26.56
C GLY A 58 40.87 21.53 25.38
N GLU A 59 40.48 21.06 24.20
CA GLU A 59 40.56 21.81 22.94
C GLU A 59 39.87 23.20 22.99
N PRO A 60 38.69 23.38 23.62
CA PRO A 60 38.06 24.71 23.71
C PRO A 60 38.94 25.75 24.43
N TYR A 61 39.71 25.32 25.44
CA TYR A 61 40.62 26.21 26.16
C TYR A 61 41.80 26.61 25.28
N MET A 62 42.38 25.66 24.55
CA MET A 62 43.45 25.94 23.61
C MET A 62 43.01 26.92 22.52
N ILE A 63 41.82 26.73 21.92
CA ILE A 63 41.27 27.65 20.91
C ILE A 63 41.07 29.05 21.51
N GLY A 64 40.56 29.14 22.74
CA GLY A 64 40.37 30.41 23.44
C GLY A 64 41.69 31.13 23.71
N PHE A 65 42.70 30.43 24.21
CA PHE A 65 44.01 31.00 24.49
C PHE A 65 44.78 31.35 23.21
N LEU A 66 44.64 30.55 22.14
CA LEU A 66 45.22 30.84 20.84
C LEU A 66 44.68 32.15 20.28
N LYS A 67 43.36 32.38 20.36
CA LYS A 67 42.73 33.66 19.97
C LYS A 67 43.24 34.81 20.83
N LEU A 68 43.19 34.66 22.15
CA LEU A 68 43.59 35.73 23.08
C LEU A 68 45.06 36.13 22.89
N TYR A 69 45.94 35.14 22.68
CA TYR A 69 47.36 35.40 22.47
C TYR A 69 47.65 36.01 21.08
N ALA A 70 46.96 35.54 20.04
CA ALA A 70 47.04 36.11 18.70
C ALA A 70 46.59 37.58 18.66
N ASP A 71 45.43 37.87 19.27
CA ASP A 71 44.86 39.21 19.33
C ASP A 71 45.78 40.14 20.13
N PHE A 72 46.40 39.64 21.21
CA PHE A 72 47.39 40.39 21.99
C PHE A 72 48.66 40.74 21.18
N LEU A 73 49.14 39.81 20.35
CA LEU A 73 50.30 40.02 19.47
C LEU A 73 49.97 40.79 18.18
N GLY A 74 48.69 41.12 17.94
CA GLY A 74 48.24 41.80 16.72
C GLY A 74 48.23 40.89 15.47
N LEU A 75 48.22 39.57 15.67
CA LEU A 75 48.10 38.59 14.60
C LEU A 75 46.63 38.28 14.29
N ASN A 76 46.34 37.84 13.06
CA ASN A 76 44.99 37.42 12.70
C ASN A 76 44.68 36.05 13.33
N SER A 77 43.82 36.05 14.35
CA SER A 77 43.43 34.84 15.08
C SER A 77 42.69 33.82 14.20
N GLU A 78 41.96 34.24 13.15
CA GLU A 78 41.31 33.33 12.22
C GLU A 78 42.32 32.54 11.37
N ASP A 79 43.42 33.17 10.96
CA ASP A 79 44.43 32.53 10.13
C ASP A 79 45.26 31.52 10.94
N LEU A 80 45.59 31.85 12.20
CA LEU A 80 46.24 30.91 13.11
C LEU A 80 45.33 29.70 13.43
N LEU A 81 44.01 29.90 13.53
CA LEU A 81 43.06 28.80 13.70
C LEU A 81 42.97 27.91 12.47
N LYS A 82 43.08 28.45 11.26
CA LYS A 82 43.15 27.64 10.04
C LYS A 82 44.40 26.75 10.06
N LEU A 83 45.55 27.29 10.46
CA LEU A 83 46.79 26.53 10.61
C LEU A 83 46.67 25.44 11.68
N TYR A 84 46.08 25.75 12.83
CA TYR A 84 45.78 24.77 13.87
C TYR A 84 44.89 23.61 13.35
N ASN A 85 43.79 23.93 12.67
CA ASN A 85 42.88 22.94 12.12
C ASN A 85 43.54 22.10 11.01
N ALA A 86 44.37 22.71 10.17
CA ALA A 86 45.13 22.02 9.14
C ALA A 86 46.10 21.00 9.74
N LYS A 87 46.80 21.37 10.83
CA LYS A 87 47.65 20.44 11.59
C LYS A 87 46.85 19.29 12.18
N LYS A 88 45.70 19.56 12.80
CA LYS A 88 44.81 18.54 13.39
C LYS A 88 44.36 17.50 12.36
N ILE A 89 44.03 17.92 11.14
CA ILE A 89 43.63 17.01 10.06
C ILE A 89 44.80 16.10 9.64
N GLN A 90 46.03 16.62 9.63
CA GLN A 90 47.23 15.84 9.28
C GLN A 90 47.63 14.84 10.37
N GLU A 91 47.47 15.20 11.64
CA GLU A 91 47.81 14.35 12.79
C GLU A 91 46.68 13.36 13.16
N SER A 92 45.50 13.47 12.55
CA SER A 92 44.40 12.55 12.76
C SER A 92 44.76 11.17 12.17
N PRO A 93 45.03 10.13 12.98
CA PRO A 93 45.30 8.81 12.44
C PRO A 93 44.05 8.34 11.68
N ILE A 94 44.23 7.90 10.43
CA ILE A 94 43.17 7.28 9.64
C ILE A 94 42.57 6.17 10.50
N PRO A 95 41.28 6.21 10.87
CA PRO A 95 40.68 5.19 11.70
C PRO A 95 40.78 3.84 10.98
N VAL A 96 41.70 2.99 11.43
CA VAL A 96 41.87 1.62 10.93
C VAL A 96 40.61 0.76 11.19
N GLU A 97 39.65 1.29 11.96
CA GLU A 97 38.35 0.69 12.23
C GLU A 97 37.44 0.58 11.01
N LEU A 98 37.63 1.38 9.94
CA LEU A 98 36.83 1.25 8.72
C LEU A 98 37.14 -0.03 7.90
N LEU A 99 38.22 -0.75 8.22
CA LEU A 99 38.55 -2.04 7.61
C LEU A 99 38.09 -3.26 8.42
N GLN A 100 37.59 -3.07 9.64
CA GLN A 100 36.99 -4.17 10.39
C GLN A 100 35.52 -4.33 9.99
N LYS A 101 35.28 -5.05 8.88
CA LYS A 101 33.96 -5.66 8.64
C LYS A 101 33.67 -6.65 9.76
N LYS A 102 33.02 -6.17 10.82
CA LYS A 102 32.48 -6.98 11.91
C LYS A 102 31.40 -7.89 11.32
N LYS A 103 31.78 -9.11 10.92
CA LYS A 103 30.82 -10.12 10.47
C LYS A 103 29.84 -10.36 11.62
N PRO A 104 28.53 -10.12 11.43
CA PRO A 104 27.59 -10.26 12.53
C PRO A 104 27.54 -11.74 12.93
N LYS A 105 27.88 -12.03 14.19
CA LYS A 105 27.90 -13.41 14.74
C LYS A 105 26.55 -14.12 14.69
N PHE A 106 25.47 -13.37 14.42
CA PHE A 106 24.10 -13.87 14.29
C PHE A 106 23.72 -14.32 12.88
N LEU A 107 24.46 -13.94 11.82
CA LEU A 107 24.13 -14.35 10.45
C LEU A 107 24.25 -15.86 10.26
N VAL A 108 25.30 -16.46 10.80
CA VAL A 108 25.57 -17.90 10.66
C VAL A 108 24.48 -18.75 11.34
N PRO A 109 24.12 -18.54 12.63
CA PRO A 109 23.03 -19.29 13.23
C PRO A 109 21.67 -18.98 12.57
N LEU A 110 21.41 -17.74 12.13
CA LEU A 110 20.18 -17.41 11.41
C LEU A 110 20.04 -18.21 10.11
N ILE A 111 21.10 -18.27 9.29
CA ILE A 111 21.09 -19.04 8.04
C ILE A 111 20.88 -20.53 8.33
N VAL A 112 21.59 -21.08 9.33
CA VAL A 112 21.42 -22.49 9.71
C VAL A 112 19.99 -22.77 10.19
N THR A 113 19.41 -21.91 11.03
CA THR A 113 18.02 -22.06 11.49
C THR A 113 17.03 -21.97 10.33
N LEU A 114 17.22 -21.04 9.39
CA LEU A 114 16.36 -20.88 8.23
C LEU A 114 16.48 -22.07 7.27
N SER A 115 17.68 -22.62 7.07
CA SER A 115 17.89 -23.83 6.27
C SER A 115 17.21 -25.05 6.88
N ILE A 116 17.26 -25.22 8.20
CA ILE A 116 16.55 -26.31 8.90
C ILE A 116 15.03 -26.13 8.78
N LEU A 117 14.53 -24.90 8.95
CA LEU A 117 13.11 -24.58 8.79
C LEU A 117 12.64 -24.85 7.36
N LEU A 118 13.46 -24.53 6.37
CA LEU A 118 13.15 -24.78 4.96
C LEU A 118 13.14 -26.28 4.65
N LEU A 119 14.12 -27.05 5.14
CA LEU A 119 14.13 -28.51 5.03
C LEU A 119 12.92 -29.17 5.70
N ALA A 120 12.55 -28.71 6.90
CA ALA A 120 11.35 -29.18 7.59
C ALA A 120 10.08 -28.80 6.82
N GLY A 121 9.99 -27.58 6.30
CA GLY A 121 8.88 -27.10 5.48
C GLY A 121 8.73 -27.89 4.17
N VAL A 122 9.84 -28.21 3.50
CA VAL A 122 9.85 -29.07 2.30
C VAL A 122 9.43 -30.49 2.66
N GLY A 123 9.88 -31.03 3.80
CA GLY A 123 9.43 -32.34 4.29
C GLY A 123 7.93 -32.39 4.55
N VAL A 124 7.37 -31.36 5.21
CA VAL A 124 5.93 -31.22 5.45
C VAL A 124 5.17 -31.04 4.14
N TYR A 125 5.69 -30.24 3.20
CA TYR A 125 5.11 -30.05 1.87
C TYR A 125 5.08 -31.35 1.08
N LEU A 126 6.18 -32.10 1.02
CA LEU A 126 6.24 -33.40 0.34
C LEU A 126 5.33 -34.42 1.01
N TYR A 127 5.25 -34.44 2.34
CA TYR A 127 4.29 -35.27 3.06
C TYR A 127 2.85 -34.91 2.66
N PHE A 128 2.46 -33.64 2.67
CA PHE A 128 1.13 -33.21 2.24
C PHE A 128 0.88 -33.46 0.74
N PHE A 129 1.91 -33.34 -0.10
CA PHE A 129 1.81 -33.58 -1.53
C PHE A 129 1.65 -35.06 -1.86
N VAL A 130 2.30 -35.97 -1.12
CA VAL A 130 2.19 -37.42 -1.35
C VAL A 130 0.98 -38.02 -0.63
N PHE A 131 0.68 -37.59 0.60
CA PHE A 131 -0.42 -38.15 1.42
C PHE A 131 -1.76 -37.42 1.26
N LYS A 132 -1.77 -36.16 0.77
CA LYS A 132 -2.97 -35.32 0.66
C LYS A 132 -3.33 -34.92 -0.78
N ILE A 133 -3.04 -35.81 -1.74
CA ILE A 133 -3.78 -35.85 -3.01
C ILE A 133 -4.89 -36.92 -2.90
N PRO A 134 -6.10 -36.57 -2.43
CA PRO A 134 -7.29 -37.37 -2.69
C PRO A 134 -8.11 -36.74 -3.84
N GLN A 135 -8.34 -37.54 -4.88
CA GLN A 135 -9.67 -37.71 -5.51
C GLN A 135 -10.37 -36.53 -6.22
N LYS A 136 -9.77 -35.35 -6.41
CA LYS A 136 -10.49 -34.24 -7.09
C LYS A 136 -10.81 -34.49 -8.59
N LYS A 137 -10.18 -35.47 -9.25
CA LYS A 137 -10.55 -35.89 -10.63
C LYS A 137 -11.72 -36.87 -10.67
N VAL A 138 -12.01 -37.60 -9.59
CA VAL A 138 -13.10 -38.60 -9.58
C VAL A 138 -14.45 -37.95 -9.28
N GLU A 139 -14.46 -36.87 -8.51
CA GLU A 139 -15.69 -36.13 -8.19
C GLU A 139 -16.17 -35.25 -9.36
N ILE A 140 -15.26 -34.60 -10.09
CA ILE A 140 -15.63 -33.83 -11.30
C ILE A 140 -16.12 -34.76 -12.43
N ALA A 141 -15.55 -35.97 -12.55
CA ALA A 141 -16.04 -36.98 -13.49
C ALA A 141 -17.41 -37.55 -13.09
N LYS A 142 -17.71 -37.66 -11.79
CA LYS A 142 -19.03 -38.09 -11.30
C LYS A 142 -20.08 -36.98 -11.40
N LEU A 143 -19.73 -35.72 -11.12
CA LEU A 143 -20.63 -34.59 -11.29
C LEU A 143 -20.93 -34.33 -12.78
N ALA A 144 -19.94 -34.45 -13.67
CA ALA A 144 -20.13 -34.33 -15.12
C ALA A 144 -20.87 -35.53 -15.74
N ALA A 145 -20.80 -36.72 -15.13
CA ALA A 145 -21.59 -37.88 -15.53
C ALA A 145 -23.04 -37.82 -15.03
N GLU A 146 -23.36 -36.96 -14.06
CA GLU A 146 -24.72 -36.77 -13.55
C GLU A 146 -25.49 -35.68 -14.31
N THR A 147 -24.82 -34.75 -15.01
CA THR A 147 -25.44 -33.66 -15.80
C THR A 147 -25.71 -33.99 -17.28
N LYS A 148 -25.69 -35.26 -17.69
CA LYS A 148 -26.13 -35.66 -19.04
C LYS A 148 -27.06 -36.87 -19.01
N LYS A 149 -28.14 -36.76 -18.24
CA LYS A 149 -29.34 -37.54 -18.52
C LYS A 149 -30.07 -36.82 -19.65
N ILE A 150 -30.14 -37.46 -20.81
CA ILE A 150 -31.05 -37.05 -21.89
C ILE A 150 -32.46 -37.22 -21.31
N HIS A 151 -33.20 -36.13 -21.15
CA HIS A 151 -34.56 -36.20 -20.62
C HIS A 151 -35.51 -36.51 -21.77
N GLN A 152 -36.37 -37.50 -21.54
CA GLN A 152 -37.42 -37.90 -22.45
C GLN A 152 -38.73 -37.36 -21.88
N TYR A 153 -39.36 -36.42 -22.59
CA TYR A 153 -40.61 -35.78 -22.16
C TYR A 153 -41.78 -36.45 -22.90
N GLU A 154 -42.74 -37.00 -22.15
CA GLU A 154 -43.97 -37.56 -22.70
C GLU A 154 -45.09 -36.54 -22.51
N PHE A 155 -45.66 -36.04 -23.59
CA PHE A 155 -46.62 -34.93 -23.53
C PHE A 155 -48.06 -35.46 -23.35
N SER A 156 -48.76 -34.99 -22.30
CA SER A 156 -50.10 -35.48 -21.92
C SER A 156 -51.25 -34.45 -22.06
N GLY A 157 -51.07 -33.39 -22.87
CA GLY A 157 -52.22 -32.55 -23.30
C GLY A 157 -52.61 -31.37 -22.41
N THR A 158 -51.71 -30.86 -21.55
CA THR A 158 -51.91 -29.55 -20.90
C THR A 158 -50.69 -28.66 -21.12
N THR A 159 -50.86 -27.33 -21.08
CA THR A 159 -49.79 -26.37 -21.37
C THR A 159 -48.60 -26.58 -20.42
N GLU A 160 -47.55 -27.25 -20.88
CA GLU A 160 -46.39 -27.58 -20.06
C GLU A 160 -45.19 -26.72 -20.46
N THR A 161 -44.48 -26.22 -19.46
CA THR A 161 -43.25 -25.45 -19.64
C THR A 161 -42.08 -26.29 -19.16
N HIS A 162 -41.17 -26.63 -20.08
CA HIS A 162 -40.01 -27.47 -19.80
C HIS A 162 -38.72 -26.73 -20.15
N ARG A 163 -37.66 -26.96 -19.36
CA ARG A 163 -36.31 -26.50 -19.68
C ARG A 163 -35.60 -27.63 -20.41
N MET A 164 -35.39 -27.44 -21.70
CA MET A 164 -34.84 -28.42 -22.60
C MET A 164 -33.36 -28.17 -22.85
N TYR A 165 -32.60 -29.26 -22.97
CA TYR A 165 -31.17 -29.24 -23.24
C TYR A 165 -30.87 -29.92 -24.58
N LYS A 166 -29.67 -29.66 -25.12
CA LYS A 166 -29.21 -30.31 -26.34
C LYS A 166 -29.20 -31.83 -26.21
N GLY A 167 -29.93 -32.48 -27.11
CA GLY A 167 -30.10 -33.93 -27.17
C GLY A 167 -31.34 -34.45 -26.44
N ASP A 168 -32.11 -33.60 -25.76
CA ASP A 168 -33.40 -33.99 -25.19
C ASP A 168 -34.39 -34.40 -26.29
N GLN A 169 -35.26 -35.36 -25.98
CA GLN A 169 -36.25 -35.92 -26.90
C GLN A 169 -37.66 -35.67 -26.37
N ILE A 170 -38.53 -35.17 -27.25
CA ILE A 170 -39.94 -34.92 -26.96
C ILE A 170 -40.73 -36.00 -27.70
N LEU A 171 -41.52 -36.79 -26.98
CA LEU A 171 -42.42 -37.77 -27.58
C LEU A 171 -43.82 -37.19 -27.58
N ILE A 172 -44.35 -37.07 -28.78
CA ILE A 172 -45.73 -36.63 -28.99
C ILE A 172 -46.51 -37.88 -29.38
N PRO A 173 -47.53 -38.27 -28.59
CA PRO A 173 -48.41 -39.36 -28.96
C PRO A 173 -49.22 -38.94 -30.19
N ALA A 174 -49.07 -39.66 -31.30
CA ALA A 174 -49.89 -39.43 -32.48
C ALA A 174 -51.31 -39.95 -32.24
N GLN A 175 -52.31 -39.24 -32.77
CA GLN A 175 -53.70 -39.67 -32.74
C GLN A 175 -53.87 -40.86 -33.70
N GLU A 176 -54.51 -41.93 -33.21
CA GLU A 176 -54.92 -43.15 -33.93
C GLU A 176 -53.97 -43.74 -35.00
N GLY A 177 -53.03 -44.59 -34.56
CA GLY A 177 -52.53 -45.70 -35.39
C GLY A 177 -51.17 -45.53 -36.07
N GLU A 178 -50.57 -44.35 -36.05
CA GLU A 178 -49.17 -44.12 -36.44
C GLU A 178 -48.30 -43.90 -35.19
N GLY A 179 -47.07 -44.39 -35.20
CA GLY A 179 -46.21 -44.43 -34.00
C GLY A 179 -45.88 -43.06 -33.45
N ASN A 180 -45.56 -42.98 -32.15
CA ASN A 180 -45.13 -41.75 -31.48
C ASN A 180 -44.03 -41.02 -32.27
N VAL A 181 -44.21 -39.72 -32.52
CA VAL A 181 -43.21 -38.91 -33.21
C VAL A 181 -42.21 -38.37 -32.19
N VAL A 182 -40.92 -38.58 -32.46
CA VAL A 182 -39.82 -38.16 -31.59
C VAL A 182 -39.17 -36.90 -32.17
N LEU A 183 -39.30 -35.78 -31.46
CA LEU A 183 -38.59 -34.54 -31.79
C LEU A 183 -37.29 -34.48 -30.99
N THR A 184 -36.18 -34.09 -31.62
CA THR A 184 -34.88 -34.00 -30.95
C THR A 184 -34.38 -32.57 -30.88
N VAL A 185 -33.99 -32.11 -29.70
CA VAL A 185 -33.41 -30.77 -29.51
C VAL A 185 -31.97 -30.76 -30.01
N LYS A 186 -31.71 -30.07 -31.11
CA LYS A 186 -30.41 -30.04 -31.79
C LYS A 186 -29.47 -29.00 -31.18
N ASP A 187 -29.96 -27.78 -30.96
CA ASP A 187 -29.19 -26.66 -30.43
C ASP A 187 -30.04 -25.77 -29.50
N THR A 188 -29.43 -25.24 -28.45
CA THR A 188 -30.06 -24.34 -27.46
C THR A 188 -29.25 -23.07 -27.21
N LEU A 189 -28.32 -22.73 -28.12
CA LEU A 189 -27.49 -21.53 -28.06
C LEU A 189 -28.09 -20.44 -28.95
N ALA A 190 -28.47 -19.30 -28.35
CA ALA A 190 -29.05 -18.12 -29.00
C ALA A 190 -30.43 -18.31 -29.70
N ALA A 191 -30.73 -19.50 -30.20
CA ALA A 191 -32.07 -19.91 -30.62
C ALA A 191 -32.24 -21.42 -30.41
N LEU A 192 -33.49 -21.85 -30.31
CA LEU A 192 -33.83 -23.25 -30.17
C LEU A 192 -33.94 -23.87 -31.57
N THR A 193 -33.17 -24.91 -31.85
CA THR A 193 -33.31 -25.71 -33.08
C THR A 193 -33.82 -27.09 -32.73
N ILE A 194 -34.97 -27.47 -33.26
CA ILE A 194 -35.59 -28.78 -33.08
C ILE A 194 -35.54 -29.54 -34.41
N GLN A 195 -35.03 -30.76 -34.37
CA GLN A 195 -35.06 -31.67 -35.49
C GLN A 195 -36.40 -32.39 -35.51
N THR A 196 -37.20 -32.10 -36.54
CA THR A 196 -38.48 -32.76 -36.85
C THR A 196 -38.30 -33.66 -38.08
N PRO A 197 -39.19 -34.66 -38.31
CA PRO A 197 -39.17 -35.43 -39.56
C PRO A 197 -39.29 -34.58 -40.82
N ALA A 198 -39.96 -33.42 -40.74
CA ALA A 198 -40.10 -32.44 -41.81
C ALA A 198 -38.86 -31.54 -41.99
N GLY A 199 -37.86 -31.62 -41.12
CA GLY A 199 -36.62 -30.84 -41.18
C GLY A 199 -36.26 -30.13 -39.87
N ASP A 200 -35.16 -29.38 -39.90
CA ASP A 200 -34.72 -28.58 -38.75
C ASP A 200 -35.57 -27.31 -38.65
N GLN A 201 -36.19 -27.11 -37.48
CA GLN A 201 -37.05 -25.97 -37.19
C GLN A 201 -36.35 -25.09 -36.16
N ARG A 202 -36.08 -23.83 -36.55
CA ARG A 202 -35.44 -22.83 -35.69
C ARG A 202 -36.49 -21.90 -35.12
N ILE A 203 -36.40 -21.63 -33.82
CA ILE A 203 -37.29 -20.75 -33.06
C ILE A 203 -36.43 -19.76 -32.29
N ASP A 204 -36.62 -18.47 -32.55
CA ASP A 204 -35.88 -17.40 -31.87
C ASP A 204 -36.58 -17.00 -30.54
N LEU A 205 -35.87 -16.30 -29.65
CA LEU A 205 -36.38 -15.95 -28.31
C LEU A 205 -37.63 -15.06 -28.42
N GLY A 206 -38.72 -15.48 -27.77
CA GLY A 206 -40.01 -14.78 -27.81
C GLY A 206 -40.87 -15.09 -29.04
N GLU A 207 -40.42 -15.99 -29.92
CA GLU A 207 -41.20 -16.45 -31.08
C GLU A 207 -42.17 -17.58 -30.68
N GLU A 208 -43.38 -17.52 -31.23
CA GLU A 208 -44.34 -18.64 -31.24
C GLU A 208 -44.27 -19.32 -32.60
N ARG A 209 -43.95 -20.62 -32.62
CA ARG A 209 -43.84 -21.40 -33.85
C ARG A 209 -44.84 -22.54 -33.86
N ALA A 210 -45.73 -22.50 -34.84
CA ALA A 210 -46.61 -23.60 -35.22
C ALA A 210 -45.79 -24.66 -35.97
N LEU A 211 -45.81 -25.89 -35.48
CA LEU A 211 -45.17 -27.06 -36.09
C LEU A 211 -46.22 -28.05 -36.57
N ASP A 212 -46.10 -28.37 -37.85
CA ASP A 212 -46.72 -29.50 -38.52
C ASP A 212 -45.74 -30.67 -38.42
N ILE A 213 -46.16 -31.74 -37.75
CA ILE A 213 -45.28 -32.85 -37.35
C ILE A 213 -45.43 -34.04 -38.29
N ASP A 214 -46.63 -34.28 -38.82
CA ASP A 214 -46.94 -35.40 -39.72
C ASP A 214 -46.92 -35.01 -41.22
N GLY A 215 -46.79 -33.72 -41.53
CA GLY A 215 -46.73 -33.19 -42.89
C GLY A 215 -48.09 -33.13 -43.58
N ASP A 216 -49.18 -33.18 -42.81
CA ASP A 216 -50.55 -33.13 -43.33
C ASP A 216 -51.03 -31.70 -43.62
N SER A 217 -50.18 -30.69 -43.42
CA SER A 217 -50.43 -29.25 -43.56
C SER A 217 -51.35 -28.63 -42.50
N THR A 218 -51.65 -29.36 -41.43
CA THR A 218 -52.28 -28.86 -40.22
C THR A 218 -51.25 -28.64 -39.12
N THR A 219 -51.56 -27.79 -38.13
CA THR A 219 -50.61 -27.48 -37.04
C THR A 219 -50.96 -28.34 -35.84
N ASP A 220 -50.03 -29.21 -35.46
CA ASP A 220 -50.21 -30.11 -34.32
C ASP A 220 -49.79 -29.45 -33.00
N VAL A 221 -48.68 -28.72 -33.03
CA VAL A 221 -48.04 -28.20 -31.81
C VAL A 221 -47.57 -26.77 -31.99
N ILE A 222 -47.87 -25.92 -31.02
CA ILE A 222 -47.34 -24.56 -30.92
C ILE A 222 -46.27 -24.54 -29.84
N LEU A 223 -45.04 -24.18 -30.23
CA LEU A 223 -43.92 -23.99 -29.33
C LEU A 223 -43.66 -22.49 -29.13
N TYR A 224 -43.58 -22.06 -27.87
CA TYR A 224 -43.16 -20.73 -27.48
C TYR A 224 -41.83 -20.77 -26.73
N LEU A 225 -40.82 -20.05 -27.24
CA LEU A 225 -39.54 -19.93 -26.57
C LEU A 225 -39.56 -18.75 -25.60
N SER A 226 -39.57 -19.05 -24.30
CA SER A 226 -39.70 -18.04 -23.23
C SER A 226 -38.37 -17.54 -22.67
N ASP A 227 -37.34 -18.39 -22.64
CA ASP A 227 -36.00 -18.06 -22.13
C ASP A 227 -34.94 -18.90 -22.86
N ILE A 228 -33.81 -18.29 -23.20
CA ILE A 228 -32.65 -18.95 -23.78
C ILE A 228 -31.39 -18.12 -23.50
N ASP A 229 -30.28 -18.77 -23.16
CA ASP A 229 -29.02 -18.07 -22.95
C ASP A 229 -28.33 -17.83 -24.32
N MET A 230 -27.89 -16.59 -24.54
CA MET A 230 -27.22 -16.20 -25.79
C MET A 230 -25.76 -16.65 -25.85
N ASN A 231 -25.16 -17.02 -24.71
CA ASN A 231 -23.73 -17.23 -24.56
C ASN A 231 -23.35 -18.61 -23.99
N ASP A 232 -24.29 -19.32 -23.35
CA ASP A 232 -24.00 -20.63 -22.74
C ASP A 232 -25.08 -21.68 -23.08
N GLU A 233 -24.71 -22.63 -23.95
CA GLU A 233 -25.54 -23.74 -24.41
C GLU A 233 -25.96 -24.69 -23.26
N ASN A 234 -25.22 -24.71 -22.14
CA ASN A 234 -25.50 -25.63 -21.03
C ASN A 234 -26.64 -25.16 -20.13
N ARG A 235 -27.12 -23.92 -20.28
CA ARG A 235 -28.20 -23.38 -19.45
C ARG A 235 -29.60 -23.79 -19.95
N GLY A 236 -29.66 -24.38 -21.15
CA GLY A 236 -30.88 -24.88 -21.78
C GLY A 236 -31.83 -23.76 -22.24
N ALA A 237 -32.88 -24.16 -22.92
CA ALA A 237 -33.94 -23.30 -23.42
C ALA A 237 -35.26 -23.62 -22.70
N GLN A 238 -35.99 -22.60 -22.23
CA GLN A 238 -37.30 -22.78 -21.59
C GLN A 238 -38.41 -22.66 -22.64
N VAL A 239 -39.05 -23.79 -22.93
CA VAL A 239 -40.03 -23.94 -23.99
C VAL A 239 -41.40 -24.24 -23.38
N ARG A 240 -42.39 -23.45 -23.77
CA ARG A 240 -43.79 -23.71 -23.46
C ARG A 240 -44.43 -24.37 -24.68
N MET A 241 -45.08 -25.51 -24.49
CA MET A 241 -45.72 -26.26 -25.57
C MET A 241 -47.24 -26.24 -25.38
N LEU A 242 -47.96 -26.00 -26.46
CA LEU A 242 -49.41 -26.10 -26.51
C LEU A 242 -49.79 -27.06 -27.64
N LEU A 243 -50.57 -28.09 -27.32
CA LEU A 243 -51.25 -28.91 -28.31
C LEU A 243 -52.53 -28.18 -28.72
N GLN A 244 -52.79 -28.13 -30.01
CA GLN A 244 -53.99 -27.51 -30.52
C GLN A 244 -55.15 -28.49 -30.46
N ASP A 245 -55.73 -28.69 -29.26
CA ASP A 245 -57.11 -29.15 -29.16
C ASP A 245 -58.02 -27.99 -29.53
N GLU A 246 -58.96 -28.19 -30.46
CA GLU A 246 -60.02 -27.22 -30.78
C GLU A 246 -60.89 -26.96 -29.55
N SER A 247 -60.46 -26.06 -28.66
CA SER A 247 -61.34 -25.28 -27.77
C SER A 247 -60.53 -24.40 -26.82
N ALA A 248 -60.51 -23.10 -27.13
CA ALA A 248 -60.71 -21.97 -26.21
C ALA A 248 -59.80 -20.78 -26.52
N ILE A 249 -60.34 -19.89 -27.35
CA ILE A 249 -59.97 -18.48 -27.40
C ILE A 249 -60.39 -17.82 -26.09
N SER A 250 -59.47 -17.16 -25.40
CA SER A 250 -59.79 -15.98 -24.58
C SER A 250 -58.55 -15.10 -24.40
N LEU A 251 -58.39 -14.17 -25.34
CA LEU A 251 -57.60 -12.95 -25.21
C LEU A 251 -58.16 -12.07 -24.08
N SER A 252 -57.29 -11.43 -23.29
CA SER A 252 -57.48 -10.07 -22.73
C SER A 252 -56.26 -9.58 -21.93
N PRO A 253 -56.03 -8.25 -21.82
CA PRO A 253 -54.73 -7.65 -22.09
C PRO A 253 -54.11 -6.83 -20.95
N ILE A 254 -52.91 -6.34 -21.27
CA ILE A 254 -52.06 -5.34 -20.63
C ILE A 254 -52.85 -4.12 -20.10
N THR A 255 -52.49 -3.60 -18.92
CA THR A 255 -52.76 -2.21 -18.53
C THR A 255 -51.50 -1.58 -17.94
N ALA A 256 -51.14 -0.42 -18.47
CA ALA A 256 -50.02 0.41 -18.08
C ALA A 256 -50.38 1.42 -16.98
N ALA A 257 -49.37 1.72 -16.15
CA ALA A 257 -49.02 2.99 -15.49
C ALA A 257 -50.10 3.95 -14.95
N SER A 258 -49.95 4.35 -13.67
CA SER A 258 -49.96 5.78 -13.27
C SER A 258 -49.31 6.00 -11.88
N ASP A 259 -48.86 7.24 -11.69
CA ASP A 259 -47.97 7.82 -10.67
C ASP A 259 -48.42 7.88 -9.19
N THR A 260 -47.41 7.81 -8.30
CA THR A 260 -46.98 8.70 -7.15
C THR A 260 -47.95 9.77 -6.61
N PRO A 261 -47.89 10.30 -5.35
CA PRO A 261 -46.81 10.25 -4.33
C PRO A 261 -47.26 10.06 -2.84
N GLU A 262 -46.32 9.75 -1.91
CA GLU A 262 -46.12 10.54 -0.66
C GLU A 262 -45.13 9.91 0.35
N GLN A 263 -44.15 10.75 0.72
CA GLN A 263 -43.69 11.08 2.08
C GLN A 263 -42.98 10.05 2.99
N SER A 264 -41.66 10.28 3.08
CA SER A 264 -40.87 10.50 4.30
C SER A 264 -41.30 9.83 5.61
N ALA A 265 -40.50 8.87 6.08
CA ALA A 265 -40.17 8.75 7.49
C ALA A 265 -38.80 8.10 7.68
N THR A 266 -37.89 8.87 8.25
CA THR A 266 -36.60 8.45 8.81
C THR A 266 -36.81 7.47 9.97
N PRO A 267 -35.96 6.45 10.13
CA PRO A 267 -35.63 5.96 11.46
C PRO A 267 -34.18 6.30 11.81
N THR A 268 -34.07 7.08 12.87
CA THR A 268 -32.94 7.24 13.80
C THR A 268 -32.02 6.02 13.87
N PRO A 269 -30.69 6.18 13.70
CA PRO A 269 -29.74 5.16 14.15
C PRO A 269 -29.55 5.27 15.66
N ALA A 270 -29.77 4.17 16.35
CA ALA A 270 -29.33 3.94 17.73
C ALA A 270 -27.79 4.09 17.84
N PRO A 271 -27.26 4.36 19.05
CA PRO A 271 -25.88 4.80 19.25
C PRO A 271 -24.90 3.69 18.87
N GLN A 272 -24.03 3.97 17.90
CA GLN A 272 -22.90 3.10 17.64
C GLN A 272 -21.88 3.28 18.77
N THR A 273 -21.67 2.21 19.52
CA THR A 273 -20.54 1.99 20.41
C THR A 273 -19.23 2.19 19.64
N GLY A 274 -18.71 3.41 19.68
CA GLY A 274 -17.38 3.76 19.20
C GLY A 274 -16.34 3.36 20.23
N ASN A 275 -15.29 2.69 19.76
CA ASN A 275 -14.08 2.41 20.53
C ASN A 275 -13.52 3.76 21.06
N PRO A 276 -13.30 3.94 22.38
CA PRO A 276 -13.01 5.26 22.98
C PRO A 276 -11.66 5.90 22.56
N ARG A 277 -10.91 5.28 21.63
CA ARG A 277 -9.57 5.69 21.20
C ARG A 277 -9.48 6.18 19.75
N GLN A 278 -10.61 6.28 19.06
CA GLN A 278 -10.68 6.63 17.64
C GLN A 278 -11.39 7.98 17.46
N LYS A 279 -10.62 9.04 17.16
CA LYS A 279 -11.16 10.37 16.87
C LYS A 279 -11.34 10.54 15.37
N VAL A 280 -12.60 10.60 14.91
CA VAL A 280 -12.93 10.90 13.52
C VAL A 280 -12.75 12.39 13.28
N ILE A 281 -11.93 12.76 12.29
CA ILE A 281 -11.62 14.17 11.98
C ILE A 281 -12.27 14.65 10.67
N HIS A 282 -12.54 13.75 9.72
CA HIS A 282 -13.16 14.09 8.45
C HIS A 282 -13.93 12.91 7.85
N GLU A 283 -15.01 13.18 7.11
CA GLU A 283 -15.78 12.17 6.38
C GLU A 283 -15.88 12.53 4.89
N SER A 284 -15.74 11.52 4.03
CA SER A 284 -15.81 11.64 2.58
C SER A 284 -16.49 10.41 1.96
N ASN A 285 -17.01 10.56 0.75
CA ASN A 285 -17.57 9.44 -0.02
C ASN A 285 -16.49 8.62 -0.75
N ARG A 286 -15.25 9.12 -0.84
CA ARG A 286 -14.11 8.45 -1.48
C ARG A 286 -12.81 8.74 -0.73
N PRO A 287 -11.86 7.78 -0.64
CA PRO A 287 -10.54 8.04 -0.10
C PRO A 287 -9.74 8.86 -1.12
N TYR A 288 -9.05 9.88 -0.64
CA TYR A 288 -8.19 10.73 -1.47
C TYR A 288 -6.91 11.11 -0.70
N PRO A 289 -5.85 11.56 -1.39
CA PRO A 289 -4.60 11.91 -0.73
C PRO A 289 -4.78 13.10 0.21
N PHE A 290 -4.36 12.97 1.46
CA PHE A 290 -4.36 14.07 2.43
C PHE A 290 -2.92 14.49 2.76
N THR A 291 -2.75 15.74 3.18
CA THR A 291 -1.43 16.26 3.57
C THR A 291 -1.43 16.58 5.05
N LEU A 292 -0.47 16.04 5.78
CA LEU A 292 -0.17 16.40 7.16
C LEU A 292 1.00 17.38 7.18
N THR A 293 0.78 18.58 7.71
CA THR A 293 1.83 19.57 7.93
C THR A 293 2.26 19.52 9.39
N ILE A 294 3.55 19.31 9.61
CA ILE A 294 4.17 19.27 10.94
C ILE A 294 5.00 20.53 11.14
N SER A 295 4.72 21.28 12.20
CA SER A 295 5.51 22.44 12.63
C SER A 295 6.09 22.22 14.02
N PHE A 296 7.28 22.75 14.29
CA PHE A 296 8.03 22.48 15.51
C PHE A 296 8.04 23.73 16.41
N ARG A 297 7.65 23.55 17.67
CA ARG A 297 7.70 24.58 18.72
C ARG A 297 8.93 24.42 19.60
N ASN A 298 9.32 23.17 19.88
CA ASN A 298 10.47 22.82 20.73
C ASN A 298 11.30 21.70 20.07
N THR A 299 12.40 21.32 20.72
CA THR A 299 13.21 20.18 20.29
C THR A 299 12.49 18.85 20.57
N CYS A 300 12.37 18.01 19.54
CA CYS A 300 11.83 16.66 19.65
C CYS A 300 12.47 15.71 18.65
N LEU A 301 12.61 14.45 19.06
CA LEU A 301 12.79 13.34 18.13
C LEU A 301 11.43 12.99 17.51
N LEU A 302 11.38 13.00 16.17
CA LEU A 302 10.22 12.60 15.38
C LEU A 302 10.61 11.43 14.49
N ARG A 303 9.78 10.38 14.51
CA ARG A 303 9.83 9.31 13.52
C ARG A 303 8.51 9.30 12.79
N TYR A 304 8.52 9.08 11.49
CA TYR A 304 7.30 8.96 10.73
C TYR A 304 7.42 7.94 9.61
N ARG A 305 6.28 7.35 9.26
CA ARG A 305 6.12 6.45 8.12
C ARG A 305 4.88 6.87 7.35
N VAL A 306 5.06 7.18 6.07
CA VAL A 306 3.99 7.53 5.15
C VAL A 306 3.63 6.29 4.34
N ASP A 307 2.36 5.88 4.41
CA ASP A 307 1.83 4.67 3.79
C ASP A 307 2.70 3.43 4.11
N ASN A 308 3.25 2.78 3.08
CA ASN A 308 4.11 1.60 3.22
C ASN A 308 5.58 1.89 2.86
N LYS A 309 6.01 3.16 2.97
CA LYS A 309 7.39 3.58 2.71
C LYS A 309 8.31 3.28 3.90
N GLU A 310 9.61 3.47 3.71
CA GLU A 310 10.60 3.34 4.78
C GLU A 310 10.36 4.34 5.92
N LYS A 311 10.69 3.92 7.14
CA LYS A 311 10.59 4.75 8.34
C LYS A 311 11.71 5.79 8.34
N ILE A 312 11.36 7.06 8.47
CA ILE A 312 12.32 8.16 8.60
C ILE A 312 12.37 8.58 10.07
N GLU A 313 13.58 8.81 10.58
CA GLU A 313 13.84 9.18 11.97
C GLU A 313 14.84 10.32 12.00
N ASN A 314 14.44 11.46 12.58
CA ASN A 314 15.25 12.66 12.65
C ASN A 314 14.99 13.43 13.96
N HIS A 315 15.99 14.20 14.40
CA HIS A 315 15.85 15.17 15.48
C HIS A 315 15.53 16.54 14.90
N TYR A 316 14.48 17.16 15.42
CA TYR A 316 14.05 18.49 15.01
C TYR A 316 14.12 19.46 16.19
N THR A 317 14.42 20.71 15.90
CA THR A 317 14.46 21.83 16.85
C THR A 317 13.39 22.86 16.49
N ALA A 318 13.11 23.82 17.38
CA ALA A 318 12.12 24.88 17.17
C ALA A 318 12.32 25.71 15.87
N ASN A 319 13.56 25.81 15.38
CA ASN A 319 13.88 26.56 14.17
C ASN A 319 13.81 25.71 12.88
N SER A 320 13.34 24.46 12.97
CA SER A 320 13.24 23.56 11.82
C SER A 320 12.10 23.98 10.91
N SER A 321 12.32 23.90 9.59
CA SER A 321 11.25 24.11 8.60
C SER A 321 10.10 23.13 8.81
N TYR A 322 8.88 23.56 8.49
CA TYR A 322 7.72 22.67 8.53
C TYR A 322 7.86 21.54 7.50
N ILE A 323 7.26 20.39 7.82
CA ILE A 323 7.34 19.18 6.99
C ILE A 323 5.95 18.86 6.44
N PRO A 324 5.73 18.98 5.13
CA PRO A 324 4.50 18.49 4.50
C PRO A 324 4.65 17.00 4.15
N LEU A 325 3.77 16.17 4.70
CA LEU A 325 3.69 14.73 4.44
C LEU A 325 2.39 14.42 3.71
N THR A 326 2.45 14.03 2.44
CA THR A 326 1.27 13.63 1.67
C THR A 326 1.14 12.10 1.63
N ALA A 327 -0.01 11.58 2.05
CA ALA A 327 -0.30 10.14 2.14
C ALA A 327 -1.57 9.77 1.38
N GLN A 328 -1.62 8.56 0.83
CA GLN A 328 -2.82 8.04 0.16
C GLN A 328 -3.71 7.24 1.11
N ASN A 329 -3.12 6.51 2.04
CA ASN A 329 -3.81 5.60 2.95
C ASN A 329 -3.66 6.06 4.40
N GLY A 330 -2.43 6.31 4.86
CA GLY A 330 -2.21 6.75 6.23
C GLY A 330 -0.77 7.13 6.57
N ILE A 331 -0.61 7.79 7.71
CA ILE A 331 0.66 8.24 8.26
C ILE A 331 0.73 7.76 9.71
N ARG A 332 1.84 7.10 10.05
CA ARG A 332 2.17 6.78 11.43
C ARG A 332 3.27 7.69 11.93
N LEU A 333 3.06 8.29 13.09
CA LEU A 333 3.95 9.23 13.74
C LEU A 333 4.39 8.65 15.09
N TRP A 334 5.67 8.79 15.42
CA TRP A 334 6.20 8.57 16.76
C TRP A 334 6.86 9.86 17.22
N VAL A 335 6.35 10.43 18.30
CA VAL A 335 6.75 11.74 18.77
C VAL A 335 7.26 11.58 20.19
N SER A 336 8.48 12.03 20.45
CA SER A 336 9.08 11.97 21.80
C SER A 336 8.53 13.01 22.79
N ASN A 337 7.94 14.09 22.28
CA ASN A 337 7.34 15.15 23.08
C ASN A 337 6.19 15.79 22.30
N GLU A 338 4.96 15.53 22.73
CA GLU A 338 3.72 15.97 22.08
C GLU A 338 3.59 17.50 21.92
N ASN A 339 3.80 18.28 22.99
CA ASN A 339 3.70 19.75 22.92
C ASN A 339 4.85 20.41 22.12
N ALA A 340 5.87 19.64 21.72
CA ALA A 340 6.95 20.16 20.89
C ALA A 340 6.55 20.34 19.42
N ILE A 341 5.43 19.76 18.97
CA ILE A 341 4.98 19.84 17.59
C ILE A 341 3.56 20.40 17.49
N ARG A 342 3.17 20.87 16.31
CA ARG A 342 1.79 21.14 15.92
C ARG A 342 1.51 20.43 14.61
N LEU A 343 0.43 19.67 14.60
CA LEU A 343 -0.01 18.83 13.50
C LEU A 343 -1.26 19.44 12.87
N GLN A 344 -1.22 19.63 11.55
CA GLN A 344 -2.34 20.16 10.78
C GLN A 344 -2.62 19.26 9.60
N VAL A 345 -3.82 18.68 9.54
CA VAL A 345 -4.27 17.84 8.43
C VAL A 345 -5.06 18.70 7.46
N THR A 346 -4.59 18.76 6.22
CA THR A 346 -5.30 19.34 5.09
C THR A 346 -5.91 18.21 4.27
N ALA A 347 -7.23 18.14 4.29
CA ALA A 347 -8.02 17.17 3.53
C ALA A 347 -9.08 17.91 2.72
N ASP A 348 -9.03 17.75 1.38
CA ASP A 348 -9.83 18.51 0.43
C ASP A 348 -9.59 20.02 0.56
N THR A 349 -10.56 20.79 1.06
CA THR A 349 -10.45 22.24 1.30
C THR A 349 -10.43 22.62 2.78
N ARG A 350 -10.44 21.62 3.67
CA ARG A 350 -10.48 21.85 5.12
C ARG A 350 -9.10 21.63 5.74
N ASN A 351 -8.73 22.59 6.57
CA ASN A 351 -7.57 22.52 7.45
C ASN A 351 -8.05 22.18 8.86
N ILE A 352 -7.58 21.06 9.39
CA ILE A 352 -7.97 20.55 10.70
C ILE A 352 -6.72 20.48 11.56
N ASP A 353 -6.66 21.30 12.59
CA ASP A 353 -5.61 21.21 13.60
C ASP A 353 -5.89 20.03 14.53
N LEU A 354 -4.86 19.24 14.81
CA LEU A 354 -4.92 18.14 15.76
C LEU A 354 -4.45 18.64 17.12
N ASP A 355 -5.30 18.51 18.14
CA ASP A 355 -4.92 18.75 19.52
C ASP A 355 -4.01 17.62 19.98
N ILE A 356 -2.77 17.97 20.30
CA ILE A 356 -1.75 17.06 20.81
C ILE A 356 -1.69 17.25 22.32
N GLY A 357 -1.47 16.17 23.06
CA GLY A 357 -1.64 16.10 24.51
C GLY A 357 -0.55 16.82 25.32
N PRO A 358 -0.49 16.53 26.64
CA PRO A 358 0.29 17.29 27.60
C PRO A 358 1.82 17.13 27.44
N ASP A 359 2.56 18.11 27.95
CA ASP A 359 4.03 18.20 27.85
C ASP A 359 4.74 16.92 28.34
N GLY A 360 5.71 16.44 27.56
CA GLY A 360 6.60 15.34 27.96
C GLY A 360 6.05 13.93 27.74
N HIS A 361 4.88 13.78 27.12
CA HIS A 361 4.36 12.49 26.69
C HIS A 361 4.96 12.04 25.36
N VAL A 362 5.25 10.74 25.27
CA VAL A 362 5.68 10.05 24.05
C VAL A 362 4.46 9.39 23.44
N GLN A 363 4.06 9.85 22.25
CA GLN A 363 2.88 9.33 21.56
C GLN A 363 3.23 8.59 20.29
N VAL A 364 2.39 7.62 19.95
CA VAL A 364 2.31 7.03 18.63
C VAL A 364 0.92 7.27 18.07
N GLU A 365 0.83 8.06 17.01
CA GLU A 365 -0.43 8.35 16.34
C GLU A 365 -0.46 7.69 14.96
N ASP A 366 -1.61 7.11 14.62
CA ASP A 366 -1.91 6.56 13.30
C ASP A 366 -3.06 7.38 12.68
N ILE A 367 -2.75 8.16 11.66
CA ILE A 367 -3.71 8.98 10.91
C ILE A 367 -4.00 8.26 9.61
N LYS A 368 -5.21 7.69 9.43
CA LYS A 368 -5.51 6.88 8.25
C LYS A 368 -6.97 6.97 7.80
N TRP A 369 -7.20 6.59 6.55
CA TRP A 369 -8.55 6.36 6.04
C TRP A 369 -9.09 5.03 6.57
N VAL A 370 -10.30 5.07 7.13
CA VAL A 370 -11.06 3.89 7.55
C VAL A 370 -12.41 3.91 6.85
N GLN A 371 -12.79 2.80 6.23
CA GLN A 371 -14.12 2.64 5.64
C GLN A 371 -15.12 2.25 6.74
N GLY A 372 -16.17 3.05 6.93
CA GLY A 372 -17.26 2.74 7.84
C GLY A 372 -18.21 1.70 7.27
N SER A 373 -18.97 1.04 8.14
CA SER A 373 -20.01 0.07 7.75
C SER A 373 -21.15 0.69 6.93
N ASP A 374 -21.23 2.01 6.90
CA ASP A 374 -22.13 2.84 6.11
C ASP A 374 -21.61 3.15 4.69
N GLY A 375 -20.46 2.60 4.31
CA GLY A 375 -19.85 2.78 2.99
C GLY A 375 -19.08 4.10 2.81
N LYS A 376 -19.13 5.00 3.81
CA LYS A 376 -18.36 6.25 3.82
C LYS A 376 -16.93 6.03 4.31
N TYR A 377 -16.01 6.87 3.85
CA TYR A 377 -14.62 6.89 4.29
C TYR A 377 -14.43 7.98 5.34
N ARG A 378 -13.73 7.66 6.42
CA ARG A 378 -13.42 8.60 7.51
C ARG A 378 -11.92 8.68 7.71
N ILE A 379 -11.37 9.89 7.83
CA ILE A 379 -10.01 10.05 8.37
C ILE A 379 -10.13 9.94 9.87
N VAL A 380 -9.36 9.01 10.42
CA VAL A 380 -9.32 8.70 11.83
C VAL A 380 -7.92 8.99 12.34
N VAL A 381 -7.86 9.59 13.53
CA VAL A 381 -6.67 9.58 14.38
C VAL A 381 -6.88 8.52 15.44
N GLU A 382 -6.02 7.52 15.42
CA GLU A 382 -5.99 6.43 16.38
C GLU A 382 -4.68 6.49 17.16
N GLU A 383 -4.79 6.51 18.48
CA GLU A 383 -3.65 6.42 19.38
C GLU A 383 -3.25 4.96 19.53
N VAL A 384 -1.97 4.64 19.24
CA VAL A 384 -1.45 3.29 19.28
C VAL A 384 -0.59 3.13 20.53
N ASP A 385 -1.06 2.33 21.49
CA ASP A 385 -0.33 1.97 22.72
C ASP A 385 1.00 1.24 22.45
#